data_AF-A0A4R2NI02-F1
#
_entry.id   AF-A0A4R2NI02-F1
#
_cell.length_a   1.000
_cell.length_b   1.000
_cell.length_c   1.000
_cell.angle_alpha   90.00
_cell.angle_beta   90.00
_cell.angle_gamma   90.00
#
_symmetry.space_group_name_H-M   'P 1'
#
loop_
_entity.id
_entity.type
_entity.pdbx_description
1 polymer ?
#
loop_
_entity_poly.entity_id
_entity_poly.type
_entity_poly.pdbx_seq_one_letter_code
_entity_poly.pdbx_strand_id
1 'polypeptide(L)'
;MSKERAKIDQLAPDRYILSTSVAMTPQRKQDLVEICGPAIRSPGNIFGREDLEALLRAHPDIEEAHPKLWIPASGRTLKRMLHETLDEREGHLKPPSVLRALLPKPGIGGKVESEAETQRDTLFLVGARPDHDHFILWLGPKLEAHGYRVFSEILTLEPGDRWHKEIGVALEHRAAKVLAVAGAATRANDDAMDLIDRAKTLAASFGDTRLIIPLRIEEGAKIDGLRDATPADFARGWAEGLSKLLETLRRQGVTRRREHIAVAAQWDSFRKRGAVPLVREPESLVSNWIQILEMPDELHFYEAAGAVQTDVLKRRVRGLSFPAVAHERGVITFAAPPDVGESLEGVAKLRLRTSVPVVDAVEKGMPEIGVAGRDLSNMLTGLLRDGWERHCRNIGMVAYAYSNGDGFHVSPNQVAIGERVPWGRQGERRSSMLRNIARKHVWSYGVTAIPRNWPFWHFRLKARVLFAMDNNTEQGERIDDPKNMHRLRRSGCKGWRNKQWHGRLLAFLQIMSGDSAYIRVPLAPGQDMLLSSEPLLFTSPVSTALPDVGDPDAEEQDESTLGRPEADDDDAEPEGDGK
;
A
#
# COMPACT_ATOMS: atom_id res chain seq x y z
N MET A 1 37.26 17.49 -66.46
CA MET A 1 37.72 17.96 -65.13
C MET A 1 38.48 19.28 -65.18
N SER A 2 39.23 19.60 -66.24
CA SER A 2 39.94 20.89 -66.36
C SER A 2 39.04 22.14 -66.27
N LYS A 3 37.79 22.07 -66.75
CA LYS A 3 36.80 23.15 -66.56
C LYS A 3 36.30 23.28 -65.10
N GLU A 4 36.29 22.19 -64.33
CA GLU A 4 35.81 22.19 -62.94
C GLU A 4 36.87 22.63 -61.94
N ARG A 5 38.15 22.62 -62.31
CA ARG A 5 39.22 23.18 -61.48
C ARG A 5 38.95 24.63 -61.11
N ALA A 6 38.52 25.46 -62.06
CA ALA A 6 38.20 26.86 -61.81
C ALA A 6 37.09 27.04 -60.75
N LYS A 7 36.10 26.13 -60.70
CA LYS A 7 35.04 26.14 -59.68
C LYS A 7 35.54 25.66 -58.33
N ILE A 8 36.40 24.63 -58.30
CA ILE A 8 37.00 24.10 -57.06
C ILE A 8 37.88 25.18 -56.41
N ASP A 9 38.70 25.85 -57.20
CA ASP A 9 39.58 26.94 -56.73
C ASP A 9 38.76 28.12 -56.17
N GLN A 10 37.60 28.44 -56.78
CA GLN A 10 36.69 29.48 -56.28
C GLN A 10 36.02 29.10 -54.94
N LEU A 11 35.74 27.82 -54.72
CA LEU A 11 35.11 27.32 -53.49
C LEU A 11 36.06 27.22 -52.30
N ALA A 12 37.38 27.19 -52.54
CA ALA A 12 38.44 27.04 -51.54
C ALA A 12 38.15 25.99 -50.43
N PRO A 13 37.77 24.74 -50.77
CA PRO A 13 37.36 23.76 -49.77
C PRO A 13 38.55 23.19 -49.00
N ASP A 14 38.37 22.94 -47.70
CA ASP A 14 39.39 22.30 -46.86
C ASP A 14 39.75 20.89 -47.34
N ARG A 15 38.78 20.14 -47.88
CA ARG A 15 38.97 18.81 -48.47
C ARG A 15 37.97 18.59 -49.60
N TYR A 16 38.48 18.18 -50.77
CA TYR A 16 37.63 17.80 -51.90
C TYR A 16 37.67 16.28 -52.11
N ILE A 17 36.48 15.64 -52.13
CA ILE A 17 36.32 14.20 -52.39
C ILE A 17 35.61 14.03 -53.73
N LEU A 18 36.20 13.24 -54.62
CA LEU A 18 35.61 12.89 -55.91
C LEU A 18 35.12 11.44 -55.87
N SER A 19 33.86 11.21 -56.20
CA SER A 19 33.34 9.85 -56.39
C SER A 19 32.88 9.66 -57.84
N THR A 20 33.11 8.47 -58.37
CA THR A 20 32.69 8.10 -59.72
C THR A 20 32.26 6.64 -59.78
N SER A 21 31.27 6.35 -60.63
CA SER A 21 30.80 4.99 -60.92
C SER A 21 31.71 4.23 -61.88
N VAL A 22 32.80 4.85 -62.36
CA VAL A 22 33.77 4.23 -63.28
C VAL A 22 34.92 3.62 -62.50
N ALA A 23 35.45 2.49 -62.97
CA ALA A 23 36.63 1.84 -62.40
C ALA A 23 37.87 2.74 -62.51
N MET A 24 38.54 2.97 -61.39
CA MET A 24 39.68 3.90 -61.30
C MET A 24 40.98 3.16 -61.02
N THR A 25 41.92 3.22 -61.97
CA THR A 25 43.29 2.73 -61.77
C THR A 25 44.12 3.74 -60.97
N PRO A 26 45.17 3.32 -60.23
CA PRO A 26 46.03 4.23 -59.48
C PRO A 26 46.59 5.38 -60.33
N GLN A 27 47.02 5.09 -61.56
CA GLN A 27 47.52 6.10 -62.50
C GLN A 27 46.44 7.14 -62.85
N ARG A 28 45.21 6.70 -63.16
CA ARG A 28 44.11 7.63 -63.47
C ARG A 28 43.72 8.50 -62.28
N LYS A 29 43.80 7.98 -61.06
CA LYS A 29 43.58 8.79 -59.85
C LYS A 29 44.64 9.87 -59.72
N GLN A 30 45.90 9.55 -60.05
CA GLN A 30 47.01 10.49 -60.00
C GLN A 30 46.88 11.60 -61.05
N ASP A 31 46.53 11.24 -62.29
CA ASP A 31 46.26 12.20 -63.37
C ASP A 31 45.10 13.15 -62.97
N LEU A 32 44.07 12.64 -62.30
CA LEU A 32 42.95 13.45 -61.82
C LEU A 32 43.33 14.41 -60.68
N VAL A 33 44.24 14.01 -59.79
CA VAL A 33 44.78 14.91 -58.75
C VAL A 33 45.52 16.08 -59.39
N GLU A 34 46.34 15.83 -60.40
CA GLU A 34 47.06 16.89 -61.13
C GLU A 34 46.12 17.86 -61.84
N ILE A 35 45.06 17.34 -62.47
CA ILE A 35 44.06 18.15 -63.16
C ILE A 35 43.23 18.98 -62.18
N CYS A 36 42.82 18.41 -61.05
CA CYS A 36 41.95 19.08 -60.06
C CYS A 36 42.70 20.03 -59.12
N GLY A 37 44.04 19.92 -59.01
CA GLY A 37 44.85 20.82 -58.20
C GLY A 37 44.91 20.45 -56.70
N PRO A 38 45.53 21.32 -55.87
CA PRO A 38 45.93 20.98 -54.49
C PRO A 38 44.77 20.72 -53.52
N ALA A 39 43.53 21.00 -53.91
CA ALA A 39 42.33 20.74 -53.11
C ALA A 39 42.07 19.23 -52.88
N ILE A 40 42.57 18.35 -53.77
CA ILE A 40 42.58 16.91 -53.56
C ILE A 40 43.90 16.52 -52.89
N ARG A 41 43.90 16.43 -51.56
CA ARG A 41 45.13 16.20 -50.76
C ARG A 41 45.84 14.86 -51.03
N SER A 42 45.13 13.85 -51.51
CA SER A 42 45.71 12.56 -51.87
C SER A 42 44.83 11.79 -52.87
N PRO A 43 45.41 10.85 -53.64
CA PRO A 43 44.65 9.95 -54.51
C PRO A 43 43.58 9.13 -53.77
N GLY A 44 43.73 8.96 -52.45
CA GLY A 44 42.75 8.27 -51.60
C GLY A 44 41.43 9.04 -51.39
N ASN A 45 41.37 10.32 -51.78
CA ASN A 45 40.11 11.09 -51.81
C ASN A 45 39.34 10.93 -53.13
N ILE A 46 39.78 10.02 -54.01
CA ILE A 46 39.07 9.66 -55.25
C ILE A 46 38.55 8.23 -55.12
N PHE A 47 37.23 8.10 -55.04
CA PHE A 47 36.53 6.82 -54.93
C PHE A 47 36.01 6.39 -56.31
N GLY A 48 36.57 5.31 -56.85
CA GLY A 48 36.04 4.63 -58.02
C GLY A 48 34.99 3.58 -57.64
N ARG A 49 34.47 2.89 -58.65
CA ARG A 49 33.47 1.82 -58.46
C ARG A 49 33.87 0.79 -57.40
N GLU A 50 35.08 0.25 -57.49
CA GLU A 50 35.55 -0.82 -56.61
C GLU A 50 35.71 -0.34 -55.17
N ASP A 51 36.11 0.92 -54.97
CA ASP A 51 36.23 1.52 -53.64
C ASP A 51 34.85 1.72 -53.00
N LEU A 52 33.85 2.15 -53.79
CA LEU A 52 32.47 2.30 -53.33
C LEU A 52 31.86 0.94 -52.97
N GLU A 53 32.08 -0.10 -53.79
CA GLU A 53 31.65 -1.47 -53.50
C GLU A 53 32.37 -2.06 -52.27
N ALA A 54 33.63 -1.68 -52.02
CA ALA A 54 34.35 -2.07 -50.81
C ALA A 54 33.80 -1.35 -49.56
N LEU A 55 33.45 -0.07 -49.67
CA LEU A 55 32.83 0.69 -48.58
C LEU A 55 31.46 0.12 -48.21
N LEU A 56 30.63 -0.26 -49.19
CA LEU A 56 29.35 -0.92 -48.92
C LEU A 56 29.54 -2.27 -48.20
N ARG A 57 30.57 -3.04 -48.55
CA ARG A 57 30.92 -4.28 -47.83
C ARG A 57 31.39 -4.03 -46.39
N ALA A 58 32.05 -2.90 -46.13
CA ALA A 58 32.52 -2.54 -44.80
C ALA A 58 31.42 -1.95 -43.90
N HIS A 59 30.34 -1.43 -44.51
CA HIS A 59 29.22 -0.76 -43.83
C HIS A 59 27.86 -1.37 -44.23
N PRO A 60 27.55 -2.59 -43.76
CA PRO A 60 26.33 -3.32 -44.15
C PRO A 60 25.03 -2.66 -43.66
N ASP A 61 25.10 -1.85 -42.60
CA ASP A 61 24.01 -1.04 -42.06
C ASP A 61 23.49 -0.01 -43.08
N ILE A 62 24.39 0.56 -43.90
CA ILE A 62 24.03 1.50 -44.97
C ILE A 62 23.33 0.76 -46.12
N GLU A 63 23.77 -0.46 -46.44
CA GLU A 63 23.11 -1.30 -47.46
C GLU A 63 21.70 -1.68 -47.02
N GLU A 64 21.50 -2.07 -45.76
CA GLU A 64 20.20 -2.41 -45.18
C GLU A 64 19.22 -1.22 -45.17
N ALA A 65 19.69 -0.02 -44.83
CA ALA A 65 18.83 1.16 -44.71
C ALA A 65 18.33 1.72 -46.07
N HIS A 66 18.94 1.34 -47.19
CA HIS A 66 18.66 1.94 -48.50
C HIS A 66 18.25 0.90 -49.56
N PRO A 67 16.93 0.67 -49.76
CA PRO A 67 16.41 -0.37 -50.66
C PRO A 67 16.89 -0.31 -52.11
N LYS A 68 17.29 0.88 -52.60
CA LYS A 68 17.83 1.05 -53.96
C LYS A 68 19.21 0.40 -54.14
N LEU A 69 19.93 0.10 -53.06
CA LEU A 69 21.23 -0.58 -53.10
C LEU A 69 21.11 -2.10 -53.17
N TRP A 70 19.91 -2.68 -52.94
CA TRP A 70 19.69 -4.12 -52.87
C TRP A 70 19.75 -4.84 -54.23
N ILE A 71 19.66 -4.08 -55.33
CA ILE A 71 19.53 -4.63 -56.69
C ILE A 71 20.89 -4.92 -57.36
N PRO A 72 21.97 -4.11 -57.18
CA PRO A 72 23.29 -4.43 -57.71
C PRO A 72 24.21 -5.13 -56.69
N ALA A 73 23.96 -5.00 -55.38
CA ALA A 73 24.82 -5.54 -54.32
C ALA A 73 24.45 -6.99 -53.96
N SER A 74 24.92 -7.94 -54.78
CA SER A 74 25.13 -9.35 -54.38
C SER A 74 24.00 -10.12 -53.67
N GLY A 75 22.71 -9.76 -53.69
CA GLY A 75 21.58 -10.60 -53.21
C GLY A 75 21.64 -11.16 -51.77
N ARG A 76 22.65 -10.82 -50.97
CA ARG A 76 22.90 -11.36 -49.62
C ARG A 76 21.91 -10.79 -48.62
N THR A 77 21.63 -9.49 -48.73
CA THR A 77 20.65 -8.80 -47.89
C THR A 77 19.25 -9.36 -48.10
N LEU A 78 18.85 -9.59 -49.36
CA LEU A 78 17.56 -10.20 -49.70
C LEU A 78 17.45 -11.66 -49.21
N LYS A 79 18.53 -12.44 -49.37
CA LYS A 79 18.57 -13.84 -48.93
C LYS A 79 18.49 -13.97 -47.41
N ARG A 80 19.15 -13.07 -46.66
CA ARG A 80 19.07 -13.03 -45.19
C ARG A 80 17.67 -12.70 -44.69
N MET A 81 17.02 -11.65 -45.24
CA MET A 81 15.64 -11.31 -44.86
C MET A 81 14.63 -12.42 -45.18
N LEU A 82 14.83 -13.14 -46.29
CA LEU A 82 13.98 -14.28 -46.64
C LEU A 82 14.16 -15.46 -45.67
N HIS A 83 15.39 -15.70 -45.17
CA HIS A 83 15.63 -16.73 -44.17
C HIS A 83 15.08 -16.34 -42.79
N GLU A 84 15.25 -15.09 -42.37
CA GLU A 84 14.67 -14.58 -41.11
C GLU A 84 13.13 -14.73 -41.09
N THR A 85 12.46 -14.38 -42.19
CA THR A 85 11.00 -14.54 -42.32
C THR A 85 10.53 -16.01 -42.38
N LEU A 86 11.37 -16.94 -42.83
CA LEU A 86 11.07 -18.38 -42.78
C LEU A 86 11.26 -18.95 -41.36
N ASP A 87 12.31 -18.53 -40.65
CA ASP A 87 12.57 -18.94 -39.27
C ASP A 87 11.46 -18.45 -38.31
N GLU A 88 10.93 -17.25 -38.53
CA GLU A 88 9.76 -16.72 -37.81
C GLU A 88 8.52 -17.61 -38.02
N ARG A 89 8.27 -18.07 -39.26
CA ARG A 89 7.15 -18.97 -39.57
C ARG A 89 7.28 -20.34 -38.90
N GLU A 90 8.48 -20.88 -38.78
CA GLU A 90 8.71 -22.15 -38.07
C GLU A 90 8.52 -22.03 -36.54
N GLY A 91 8.69 -20.84 -35.97
CA GLY A 91 8.40 -20.54 -34.57
C GLY A 91 6.92 -20.70 -34.21
N HIS A 92 6.02 -20.24 -35.10
CA HIS A 92 4.56 -20.27 -34.87
C HIS A 92 3.93 -21.68 -34.95
N LEU A 93 4.65 -22.68 -35.46
CA LEU A 93 4.18 -24.07 -35.56
C LEU A 93 4.54 -24.94 -34.34
N LYS A 94 5.15 -24.36 -33.30
CA LYS A 94 5.59 -25.09 -32.11
C LYS A 94 4.79 -24.63 -30.89
N PRO A 95 4.31 -25.56 -30.03
CA PRO A 95 3.63 -25.17 -28.79
C PRO A 95 4.53 -24.31 -27.89
N PRO A 96 3.96 -23.38 -27.10
CA PRO A 96 4.69 -22.58 -26.12
C PRO A 96 5.57 -23.46 -25.24
N SER A 97 6.73 -22.96 -24.82
CA SER A 97 7.73 -23.74 -24.05
C SER A 97 7.15 -24.39 -22.79
N VAL A 98 6.23 -23.69 -22.12
CA VAL A 98 5.49 -24.20 -20.94
C VAL A 98 4.62 -25.39 -21.30
N LEU A 99 3.82 -25.31 -22.37
CA LEU A 99 2.95 -26.40 -22.83
C LEU A 99 3.78 -27.57 -23.39
N ARG A 100 4.81 -27.27 -24.18
CA ARG A 100 5.76 -28.27 -24.69
C ARG A 100 6.44 -29.06 -23.57
N ALA A 101 6.72 -28.43 -22.42
CA ALA A 101 7.29 -29.12 -21.26
C ALA A 101 6.29 -30.05 -20.54
N LEU A 102 5.00 -29.97 -20.86
CA LEU A 102 3.95 -30.84 -20.34
C LEU A 102 3.63 -32.00 -21.30
N LEU A 103 3.87 -31.82 -22.60
CA LEU A 103 3.67 -32.84 -23.62
C LEU A 103 4.64 -34.03 -23.48
N PRO A 104 4.22 -35.25 -23.90
CA PRO A 104 5.12 -36.40 -23.96
C PRO A 104 6.28 -36.13 -24.92
N LYS A 105 7.50 -36.54 -24.54
CA LYS A 105 8.68 -36.39 -25.40
C LYS A 105 8.59 -37.39 -26.56
N PRO A 106 8.77 -36.97 -27.82
CA PRO A 106 8.78 -37.91 -28.94
C PRO A 106 9.98 -38.86 -28.81
N GLY A 107 9.70 -40.17 -28.71
CA GLY A 107 10.73 -41.20 -28.64
C GLY A 107 11.51 -41.27 -29.94
N ILE A 108 12.83 -41.09 -29.87
CA ILE A 108 13.72 -41.44 -30.98
C ILE A 108 13.78 -42.97 -30.99
N GLY A 109 13.41 -43.58 -32.11
CA GLY A 109 13.11 -45.01 -32.20
C GLY A 109 14.24 -45.93 -31.71
N GLY A 110 13.83 -46.97 -30.96
CA GLY A 110 14.68 -48.12 -30.62
C GLY A 110 14.52 -48.57 -29.17
N LYS A 111 13.71 -49.63 -28.96
CA LYS A 111 13.66 -50.55 -27.81
C LYS A 111 13.81 -49.98 -26.38
N VAL A 112 12.67 -49.94 -25.69
CA VAL A 112 12.44 -50.26 -24.26
C VAL A 112 13.66 -50.08 -23.34
N GLU A 113 13.83 -48.88 -22.79
CA GLU A 113 14.47 -48.67 -21.50
C GLU A 113 13.59 -47.70 -20.69
N SER A 114 12.94 -48.27 -19.66
CA SER A 114 12.14 -47.66 -18.58
C SER A 114 11.28 -46.44 -18.95
N GLU A 115 9.96 -46.64 -19.02
CA GLU A 115 8.99 -45.63 -18.60
C GLU A 115 9.29 -45.25 -17.15
N ALA A 116 10.22 -44.32 -16.93
CA ALA A 116 10.22 -43.56 -15.69
C ALA A 116 8.89 -42.81 -15.69
N GLU A 117 7.90 -43.31 -14.94
CA GLU A 117 6.57 -42.71 -14.80
C GLU A 117 6.72 -41.19 -14.71
N THR A 118 6.26 -40.48 -15.74
CA THR A 118 6.37 -39.03 -15.74
C THR A 118 5.52 -38.51 -14.58
N GLN A 119 6.16 -37.92 -13.58
CA GLN A 119 5.47 -37.49 -12.37
C GLN A 119 4.35 -36.49 -12.70
N ARG A 120 3.11 -36.83 -12.34
CA ARG A 120 1.94 -35.95 -12.39
C ARG A 120 2.11 -34.84 -11.35
N ASP A 121 2.61 -33.69 -11.78
CA ASP A 121 3.07 -32.59 -10.92
C ASP A 121 2.31 -31.29 -11.14
N THR A 122 1.33 -31.25 -12.05
CA THR A 122 0.71 -30.01 -12.54
C THR A 122 -0.76 -29.90 -12.14
N LEU A 123 -1.15 -28.74 -11.58
CA LEU A 123 -2.53 -28.36 -11.34
C LEU A 123 -3.11 -27.68 -12.58
N PHE A 124 -4.17 -28.25 -13.16
CA PHE A 124 -4.87 -27.63 -14.29
C PHE A 124 -6.03 -26.79 -13.78
N LEU A 125 -6.00 -25.48 -14.01
CA LEU A 125 -7.09 -24.55 -13.71
C LEU A 125 -7.95 -24.36 -14.95
N VAL A 126 -9.17 -24.89 -14.90
CA VAL A 126 -10.14 -24.90 -16.00
C VAL A 126 -11.36 -24.05 -15.63
N GLY A 127 -11.73 -23.11 -16.48
CA GLY A 127 -12.96 -22.33 -16.34
C GLY A 127 -13.32 -21.63 -17.65
N ALA A 128 -14.60 -21.32 -17.83
CA ALA A 128 -15.07 -20.54 -18.97
C ALA A 128 -14.43 -19.15 -19.05
N ARG A 129 -13.99 -18.78 -20.26
CA ARG A 129 -13.54 -17.42 -20.57
C ARG A 129 -14.60 -16.66 -21.38
N PRO A 130 -14.74 -15.34 -21.18
CA PRO A 130 -13.97 -14.49 -20.26
C PRO A 130 -14.48 -14.49 -18.81
N ASP A 131 -15.60 -15.15 -18.52
CA ASP A 131 -16.34 -15.05 -17.25
C ASP A 131 -15.49 -15.32 -16.00
N HIS A 132 -14.54 -16.25 -16.07
CA HIS A 132 -13.70 -16.63 -14.93
C HIS A 132 -12.28 -16.07 -14.98
N ASP A 133 -11.95 -15.20 -15.93
CA ASP A 133 -10.59 -14.69 -16.13
C ASP A 133 -10.04 -14.04 -14.86
N HIS A 134 -10.83 -13.18 -14.21
CA HIS A 134 -10.45 -12.50 -12.97
C HIS A 134 -10.15 -13.49 -11.83
N PHE A 135 -10.95 -14.54 -11.70
CA PHE A 135 -10.78 -15.55 -10.66
C PHE A 135 -9.55 -16.43 -10.92
N ILE A 136 -9.33 -16.86 -12.17
CA ILE A 136 -8.19 -17.68 -12.57
C ILE A 136 -6.87 -16.90 -12.42
N LEU A 137 -6.85 -15.64 -12.87
CA LEU A 137 -5.71 -14.72 -12.73
C LEU A 137 -5.40 -14.41 -11.26
N TRP A 138 -6.39 -14.50 -10.37
CA TRP A 138 -6.20 -14.36 -8.94
C TRP A 138 -5.69 -15.64 -8.27
N LEU A 139 -6.23 -16.81 -8.65
CA LEU A 139 -5.97 -18.09 -7.98
C LEU A 139 -4.64 -18.72 -8.44
N GLY A 140 -4.37 -18.75 -9.75
CA GLY A 140 -3.20 -19.42 -10.31
C GLY A 140 -1.88 -18.96 -9.69
N PRO A 141 -1.56 -17.66 -9.72
CA PRO A 141 -0.34 -17.14 -9.11
C PRO A 141 -0.20 -17.39 -7.62
N LYS A 142 -1.31 -17.49 -6.87
CA LYS A 142 -1.28 -17.81 -5.44
C LYS A 142 -0.91 -19.28 -5.22
N LEU A 143 -1.42 -20.18 -6.06
CA LEU A 143 -1.01 -21.58 -6.05
C LEU A 143 0.48 -21.73 -6.42
N GLU A 144 0.95 -20.99 -7.43
CA GLU A 144 2.38 -20.93 -7.79
C GLU A 144 3.25 -20.42 -6.64
N ALA A 145 2.83 -19.34 -5.97
CA ALA A 145 3.53 -18.80 -4.80
C ALA A 145 3.59 -19.80 -3.62
N HIS A 146 2.65 -20.75 -3.55
CA HIS A 146 2.67 -21.86 -2.60
C HIS A 146 3.46 -23.08 -3.08
N GLY A 147 4.18 -22.97 -4.20
CA GLY A 147 5.08 -23.97 -4.75
C GLY A 147 4.40 -25.01 -5.65
N TYR A 148 3.13 -24.84 -6.02
CA TYR A 148 2.47 -25.72 -6.97
C TYR A 148 2.82 -25.32 -8.40
N ARG A 149 2.97 -26.31 -9.30
CA ARG A 149 3.02 -26.03 -10.73
C ARG A 149 1.60 -25.89 -11.24
N VAL A 150 1.29 -24.78 -11.88
CA VAL A 150 -0.06 -24.47 -12.37
C VAL A 150 -0.04 -24.34 -13.88
N PHE A 151 -1.08 -24.84 -14.52
CA PHE A 151 -1.38 -24.59 -15.92
C PHE A 151 -2.79 -24.01 -16.04
N SER A 152 -2.91 -22.93 -16.79
CA SER A 152 -4.19 -22.41 -17.28
C SER A 152 -3.95 -21.73 -18.62
N GLU A 153 -4.96 -21.75 -19.49
CA GLU A 153 -4.88 -21.12 -20.81
C GLU A 153 -4.52 -19.65 -20.72
N ILE A 154 -5.23 -18.87 -19.89
CA ILE A 154 -5.00 -17.42 -19.76
C ILE A 154 -3.64 -17.07 -19.16
N LEU A 155 -3.00 -18.01 -18.46
CA LEU A 155 -1.66 -17.81 -17.88
C LEU A 155 -0.54 -18.20 -18.86
N THR A 156 -0.86 -18.98 -19.89
CA THR A 156 0.16 -19.68 -20.72
C THR A 156 0.10 -19.35 -22.20
N LEU A 157 -1.09 -19.17 -22.76
CA LEU A 157 -1.30 -18.99 -24.19
C LEU A 157 -1.35 -17.51 -24.56
N GLU A 158 -0.87 -17.19 -25.75
CA GLU A 158 -0.91 -15.85 -26.33
C GLU A 158 -2.06 -15.72 -27.35
N PRO A 159 -2.54 -14.49 -27.65
CA PRO A 159 -3.54 -14.30 -28.69
C PRO A 159 -3.11 -14.89 -30.04
N GLY A 160 -3.92 -15.80 -30.58
CA GLY A 160 -3.63 -16.49 -31.85
C GLY A 160 -3.19 -17.95 -31.70
N ASP A 161 -2.84 -18.39 -30.48
CA ASP A 161 -2.54 -19.80 -30.19
C ASP A 161 -3.75 -20.72 -30.45
N ARG A 162 -3.49 -21.90 -31.02
CA ARG A 162 -4.51 -22.92 -31.34
C ARG A 162 -4.07 -24.32 -30.89
N TRP A 163 -3.83 -24.47 -29.60
CA TRP A 163 -3.23 -25.66 -28.98
C TRP A 163 -4.20 -26.52 -28.15
N HIS A 164 -5.51 -26.46 -28.42
CA HIS A 164 -6.55 -27.13 -27.62
C HIS A 164 -6.29 -28.65 -27.46
N LYS A 165 -5.88 -29.32 -28.55
CA LYS A 165 -5.59 -30.75 -28.53
C LYS A 165 -4.39 -31.06 -27.62
N GLU A 166 -3.35 -30.26 -27.71
CA GLU A 166 -2.12 -30.39 -26.94
C GLU A 166 -2.38 -30.14 -25.45
N ILE A 167 -3.31 -29.25 -25.10
CA ILE A 167 -3.75 -29.04 -23.71
C ILE A 167 -4.40 -30.30 -23.15
N GLY A 168 -5.30 -30.93 -23.92
CA GLY A 168 -5.91 -32.20 -23.55
C GLY A 168 -4.86 -33.30 -23.30
N VAL A 169 -3.90 -33.44 -24.21
CA VAL A 169 -2.78 -34.39 -24.06
C VAL A 169 -1.92 -34.06 -22.83
N ALA A 170 -1.62 -32.79 -22.60
CA ALA A 170 -0.87 -32.34 -21.43
C ALA A 170 -1.61 -32.64 -20.12
N LEU A 171 -2.93 -32.45 -20.08
CA LEU A 171 -3.78 -32.79 -18.94
C LEU A 171 -3.74 -34.29 -18.67
N GLU A 172 -3.98 -35.11 -19.69
CA GLU A 172 -3.95 -36.57 -19.60
C GLU A 172 -2.59 -37.07 -19.08
N HIS A 173 -1.50 -36.47 -19.52
CA HIS A 173 -0.14 -36.88 -19.18
C HIS A 173 0.40 -36.32 -17.84
N ARG A 174 0.03 -35.10 -17.43
CA ARG A 174 0.69 -34.37 -16.32
C ARG A 174 -0.22 -33.91 -15.19
N ALA A 175 -1.55 -34.01 -15.33
CA ALA A 175 -2.47 -33.52 -14.32
C ALA A 175 -2.30 -34.30 -13.01
N ALA A 176 -1.91 -33.57 -11.96
CA ALA A 176 -1.94 -34.03 -10.57
C ALA A 176 -3.35 -33.86 -9.99
N LYS A 177 -3.97 -32.69 -10.27
CA LYS A 177 -5.38 -32.39 -10.01
C LYS A 177 -5.91 -31.44 -11.08
N VAL A 178 -7.21 -31.52 -11.33
CA VAL A 178 -7.95 -30.60 -12.21
C VAL A 178 -8.87 -29.76 -11.35
N LEU A 179 -8.57 -28.47 -11.27
CA LEU A 179 -9.30 -27.47 -10.50
C LEU A 179 -10.30 -26.78 -11.44
N ALA A 180 -11.55 -27.19 -11.38
CA ALA A 180 -12.57 -26.77 -12.35
C ALA A 180 -13.54 -25.75 -11.73
N VAL A 181 -13.68 -24.56 -12.32
CA VAL A 181 -14.62 -23.53 -11.85
C VAL A 181 -16.05 -24.00 -12.09
N ALA A 182 -16.83 -24.11 -11.02
CA ALA A 182 -18.24 -24.49 -11.08
C ALA A 182 -19.12 -23.26 -11.34
N GLY A 183 -20.00 -23.35 -12.33
CA GLY A 183 -20.87 -22.23 -12.71
C GLY A 183 -21.64 -22.51 -14.00
N ALA A 184 -22.67 -21.70 -14.26
CA ALA A 184 -23.43 -21.76 -15.50
C ALA A 184 -22.56 -21.46 -16.73
N ALA A 185 -21.63 -20.52 -16.62
CA ALA A 185 -20.69 -20.17 -17.68
C ALA A 185 -19.81 -21.37 -18.09
N THR A 186 -19.29 -22.14 -17.13
CA THR A 186 -18.53 -23.37 -17.43
C THR A 186 -19.38 -24.40 -18.16
N ARG A 187 -20.64 -24.60 -17.73
CA ARG A 187 -21.56 -25.55 -18.39
C ARG A 187 -21.84 -25.17 -19.84
N ALA A 188 -21.92 -23.87 -20.14
CA ALA A 188 -22.21 -23.36 -21.48
C ALA A 188 -20.96 -23.25 -22.37
N ASN A 189 -19.76 -23.57 -21.86
CA ASN A 189 -18.50 -23.45 -22.59
C ASN A 189 -17.99 -24.84 -23.00
N ASP A 190 -18.09 -25.14 -24.30
CA ASP A 190 -17.73 -26.44 -24.87
C ASP A 190 -16.26 -26.81 -24.64
N ASP A 191 -15.34 -25.85 -24.76
CA ASP A 191 -13.90 -26.09 -24.59
C ASP A 191 -13.56 -26.46 -23.14
N ALA A 192 -14.14 -25.75 -22.17
CA ALA A 192 -13.97 -26.04 -20.75
C ALA A 192 -14.60 -27.39 -20.38
N MET A 193 -15.76 -27.71 -20.94
CA MET A 193 -16.43 -29.01 -20.72
C MET A 193 -15.66 -30.17 -21.36
N ASP A 194 -15.06 -30.00 -22.55
CA ASP A 194 -14.19 -31.02 -23.17
C ASP A 194 -13.01 -31.37 -22.25
N LEU A 195 -12.33 -30.37 -21.69
CA LEU A 195 -11.23 -30.60 -20.74
C LEU A 195 -11.71 -31.28 -19.45
N ILE A 196 -12.89 -30.91 -18.94
CA ILE A 196 -13.50 -31.55 -17.77
C ILE A 196 -13.87 -33.01 -18.05
N ASP A 197 -14.43 -33.31 -19.23
CA ASP A 197 -14.84 -34.67 -19.61
C ASP A 197 -13.64 -35.58 -19.88
N ARG A 198 -12.56 -35.03 -20.45
CA ARG A 198 -11.24 -35.71 -20.49
C ARG A 198 -10.74 -36.03 -19.09
N ALA A 199 -10.81 -35.06 -18.17
CA ALA A 199 -10.42 -35.27 -16.78
C ALA A 199 -11.28 -36.34 -16.09
N LYS A 200 -12.60 -36.43 -16.39
CA LYS A 200 -13.48 -37.48 -15.85
C LYS A 200 -13.08 -38.86 -16.37
N THR A 201 -12.80 -38.96 -17.66
CA THR A 201 -12.32 -40.20 -18.29
C THR A 201 -11.01 -40.65 -17.65
N LEU A 202 -10.10 -39.70 -17.42
CA LEU A 202 -8.83 -39.92 -16.75
C LEU A 202 -9.02 -40.38 -15.29
N ALA A 203 -9.90 -39.71 -14.54
CA ALA A 203 -10.24 -40.07 -13.16
C ALA A 203 -10.76 -41.52 -13.06
N ALA A 204 -11.64 -41.92 -13.98
CA ALA A 204 -12.17 -43.28 -14.06
C ALA A 204 -11.06 -44.30 -14.38
N SER A 205 -10.15 -43.97 -15.30
CA SER A 205 -9.04 -44.87 -15.68
C SER A 205 -8.08 -45.19 -14.53
N PHE A 206 -7.86 -44.24 -13.62
CA PHE A 206 -6.99 -44.42 -12.45
C PHE A 206 -7.73 -44.80 -11.16
N GLY A 207 -9.06 -44.76 -11.17
CA GLY A 207 -9.86 -44.89 -9.95
C GLY A 207 -9.68 -43.73 -8.96
N ASP A 208 -9.14 -42.57 -9.38
CA ASP A 208 -9.00 -41.38 -8.52
C ASP A 208 -10.27 -40.52 -8.62
N THR A 209 -11.24 -40.81 -7.75
CA THR A 209 -12.49 -40.03 -7.63
C THR A 209 -12.26 -38.58 -7.15
N ARG A 210 -11.05 -38.24 -6.71
CA ARG A 210 -10.66 -36.90 -6.22
C ARG A 210 -9.74 -36.18 -7.19
N LEU A 211 -9.58 -36.65 -8.43
CA LEU A 211 -8.73 -36.00 -9.42
C LEU A 211 -9.24 -34.59 -9.75
N ILE A 212 -10.57 -34.44 -9.84
CA ILE A 212 -11.23 -33.17 -10.14
C ILE A 212 -11.72 -32.54 -8.83
N ILE A 213 -11.37 -31.28 -8.59
CA ILE A 213 -11.84 -30.48 -7.46
C ILE A 213 -12.68 -29.32 -8.01
N PRO A 214 -14.01 -29.35 -7.83
CA PRO A 214 -14.86 -28.23 -8.22
C PRO A 214 -14.57 -27.00 -7.35
N LEU A 215 -14.40 -25.84 -7.98
CA LEU A 215 -14.23 -24.54 -7.33
C LEU A 215 -15.54 -23.76 -7.42
N ARG A 216 -16.25 -23.62 -6.30
CA ARG A 216 -17.54 -22.93 -6.27
C ARG A 216 -17.32 -21.43 -6.03
N ILE A 217 -17.54 -20.60 -7.03
CA ILE A 217 -17.42 -19.14 -6.92
C ILE A 217 -18.75 -18.43 -6.64
N GLU A 218 -19.87 -19.11 -6.90
CA GLU A 218 -21.24 -18.63 -6.68
C GLU A 218 -22.03 -19.66 -5.88
N GLU A 219 -22.98 -19.20 -5.05
CA GLU A 219 -23.78 -20.10 -4.23
C GLU A 219 -24.61 -21.07 -5.09
N GLY A 220 -24.61 -22.36 -4.72
CA GLY A 220 -25.32 -23.40 -5.46
C GLY A 220 -24.67 -23.83 -6.78
N ALA A 221 -23.57 -23.21 -7.23
CA ALA A 221 -22.91 -23.58 -8.48
C ALA A 221 -22.34 -25.01 -8.46
N LYS A 222 -22.51 -25.74 -9.57
CA LYS A 222 -22.15 -27.16 -9.74
C LYS A 222 -21.65 -27.43 -11.15
N ILE A 223 -20.89 -28.52 -11.30
CA ILE A 223 -20.44 -29.06 -12.59
C ILE A 223 -21.25 -30.32 -12.89
N ASP A 224 -21.70 -30.47 -14.13
CA ASP A 224 -22.46 -31.66 -14.53
C ASP A 224 -21.54 -32.90 -14.55
N GLY A 225 -22.06 -34.02 -14.04
CA GLY A 225 -21.29 -35.25 -13.84
C GLY A 225 -20.39 -35.26 -12.59
N LEU A 226 -20.41 -34.21 -11.75
CA LEU A 226 -19.64 -34.12 -10.49
C LEU A 226 -20.50 -33.57 -9.33
N ARG A 227 -21.79 -33.92 -9.31
CA ARG A 227 -22.74 -33.35 -8.32
C ARG A 227 -22.56 -33.90 -6.90
N ASP A 228 -21.94 -35.06 -6.80
CA ASP A 228 -21.56 -35.79 -5.59
C ASP A 228 -20.19 -35.35 -5.03
N ALA A 229 -19.37 -34.67 -5.83
CA ALA A 229 -18.11 -34.10 -5.36
C ALA A 229 -18.34 -32.87 -4.46
N THR A 230 -17.64 -32.83 -3.33
CA THR A 230 -17.66 -31.65 -2.44
C THR A 230 -16.78 -30.53 -3.03
N PRO A 231 -17.33 -29.34 -3.31
CA PRO A 231 -16.55 -28.25 -3.89
C PRO A 231 -15.66 -27.55 -2.85
N ALA A 232 -14.55 -26.97 -3.31
CA ALA A 232 -13.86 -25.92 -2.58
C ALA A 232 -14.65 -24.61 -2.73
N ASP A 233 -15.10 -24.03 -1.63
CA ASP A 233 -16.03 -22.90 -1.63
C ASP A 233 -15.31 -21.55 -1.58
N PHE A 234 -15.47 -20.77 -2.65
CA PHE A 234 -14.96 -19.41 -2.82
C PHE A 234 -16.09 -18.36 -2.77
N ALA A 235 -17.36 -18.75 -2.71
CA ALA A 235 -18.51 -17.82 -2.76
C ALA A 235 -18.58 -16.88 -1.55
N ARG A 236 -18.17 -17.36 -0.37
CA ARG A 236 -18.11 -16.55 0.87
C ARG A 236 -16.84 -15.70 1.01
N GLY A 237 -15.94 -15.79 0.03
CA GLY A 237 -14.70 -15.03 -0.01
C GLY A 237 -13.53 -15.87 -0.53
N TRP A 238 -12.82 -15.32 -1.51
CA TRP A 238 -11.80 -16.08 -2.23
C TRP A 238 -10.62 -16.52 -1.33
N ALA A 239 -10.24 -15.69 -0.35
CA ALA A 239 -9.16 -16.00 0.57
C ALA A 239 -9.46 -17.23 1.46
N GLU A 240 -10.72 -17.38 1.90
CA GLU A 240 -11.14 -18.53 2.69
C GLU A 240 -11.13 -19.80 1.84
N GLY A 241 -11.70 -19.73 0.63
CA GLY A 241 -11.69 -20.82 -0.33
C GLY A 241 -10.27 -21.27 -0.67
N LEU A 242 -9.34 -20.33 -0.85
CA LEU A 242 -7.93 -20.65 -1.08
C LEU A 242 -7.30 -21.38 0.12
N SER A 243 -7.56 -20.94 1.34
CA SER A 243 -7.03 -21.60 2.54
C SER A 243 -7.45 -23.07 2.61
N LYS A 244 -8.76 -23.32 2.42
CA LYS A 244 -9.35 -24.67 2.39
C LYS A 244 -8.83 -25.51 1.22
N LEU A 245 -8.67 -24.90 0.04
CA LEU A 245 -8.11 -25.57 -1.14
C LEU A 245 -6.65 -25.97 -0.89
N LEU A 246 -5.83 -25.08 -0.34
CA LEU A 246 -4.44 -25.36 -0.01
C LEU A 246 -4.32 -26.49 1.00
N GLU A 247 -5.12 -26.49 2.06
CA GLU A 247 -5.18 -27.59 3.03
C GLU A 247 -5.55 -28.92 2.36
N THR A 248 -6.55 -28.89 1.47
CA THR A 248 -7.00 -30.07 0.73
C THR A 248 -5.89 -30.62 -0.17
N LEU A 249 -5.22 -29.78 -0.94
CA LEU A 249 -4.10 -30.18 -1.80
C LEU A 249 -2.94 -30.79 -0.99
N ARG A 250 -2.66 -30.24 0.20
CA ARG A 250 -1.65 -30.80 1.13
C ARG A 250 -2.04 -32.18 1.63
N ARG A 251 -3.29 -32.33 2.10
CA ARG A 251 -3.82 -33.60 2.62
C ARG A 251 -3.88 -34.68 1.54
N GLN A 252 -4.13 -34.30 0.30
CA GLN A 252 -4.11 -35.21 -0.85
C GLN A 252 -2.70 -35.47 -1.40
N GLY A 253 -1.63 -34.97 -0.75
CA GLY A 253 -0.25 -35.29 -1.12
C GLY A 253 0.21 -34.67 -2.44
N VAL A 254 -0.43 -33.60 -2.92
CA VAL A 254 -0.04 -32.97 -4.19
C VAL A 254 1.37 -32.38 -4.09
N THR A 255 2.22 -32.75 -5.04
CA THR A 255 3.63 -32.35 -5.11
C THR A 255 3.78 -30.83 -5.13
N ARG A 256 4.71 -30.32 -4.31
CA ARG A 256 5.08 -28.90 -4.24
C ARG A 256 6.59 -28.76 -4.37
N ARG A 257 7.03 -27.77 -5.13
CA ARG A 257 8.42 -27.35 -5.21
C ARG A 257 8.75 -26.52 -3.96
N ARG A 258 9.77 -26.94 -3.22
CA ARG A 258 10.27 -26.22 -2.03
C ARG A 258 11.42 -25.27 -2.36
N GLU A 259 12.04 -25.45 -3.52
CA GLU A 259 13.18 -24.69 -4.02
C GLU A 259 12.80 -24.03 -5.36
N HIS A 260 13.32 -22.81 -5.60
CA HIS A 260 13.05 -22.02 -6.82
C HIS A 260 11.56 -21.79 -7.12
N ILE A 261 10.83 -21.16 -6.19
CA ILE A 261 9.45 -20.70 -6.43
C ILE A 261 9.50 -19.54 -7.44
N ALA A 262 9.26 -19.85 -8.72
CA ALA A 262 9.04 -18.85 -9.75
C ALA A 262 7.54 -18.58 -9.86
N VAL A 263 7.12 -17.38 -9.46
CA VAL A 263 5.77 -16.88 -9.70
C VAL A 263 5.75 -16.27 -11.10
N ALA A 264 4.72 -16.55 -11.91
CA ALA A 264 4.59 -15.98 -13.24
C ALA A 264 4.70 -14.44 -13.22
N ALA A 265 5.51 -13.85 -14.11
CA ALA A 265 5.72 -12.39 -14.15
C ALA A 265 4.42 -11.59 -14.37
N GLN A 266 3.44 -12.21 -15.04
CA GLN A 266 2.09 -11.69 -15.24
C GLN A 266 1.36 -11.37 -13.92
N TRP A 267 1.74 -12.01 -12.81
CA TRP A 267 1.23 -11.71 -11.47
C TRP A 267 1.62 -10.32 -10.98
N ASP A 268 2.88 -9.93 -11.17
CA ASP A 268 3.35 -8.59 -10.79
C ASP A 268 2.59 -7.53 -11.60
N SER A 269 2.42 -7.77 -12.90
CA SER A 269 1.57 -6.94 -13.76
C SER A 269 0.11 -6.91 -13.30
N PHE A 270 -0.48 -8.03 -12.87
CA PHE A 270 -1.84 -8.07 -12.34
C PHE A 270 -2.00 -7.27 -11.05
N ARG A 271 -1.09 -7.40 -10.08
CA ARG A 271 -1.15 -6.60 -8.85
C ARG A 271 -0.96 -5.11 -9.11
N LYS A 272 -0.21 -4.76 -10.15
CA LYS A 272 0.04 -3.37 -10.56
C LYS A 272 -1.11 -2.73 -11.32
N ARG A 273 -2.05 -3.50 -11.91
CA ARG A 273 -3.16 -2.96 -12.72
C ARG A 273 -4.07 -1.96 -11.98
N GLY A 274 -4.12 -2.00 -10.65
CA GLY A 274 -4.84 -1.03 -9.81
C GLY A 274 -3.97 -0.41 -8.72
N ALA A 275 -2.64 -0.53 -8.82
CA ALA A 275 -1.76 0.08 -7.84
C ALA A 275 -1.73 1.60 -8.06
N VAL A 276 -1.88 2.35 -6.96
CA VAL A 276 -1.71 3.81 -6.99
C VAL A 276 -0.25 4.09 -7.36
N PRO A 277 0.03 4.79 -8.47
CA PRO A 277 1.39 5.04 -8.90
C PRO A 277 2.09 5.96 -7.91
N LEU A 278 3.31 5.59 -7.53
CA LEU A 278 4.21 6.45 -6.77
C LEU A 278 4.82 7.46 -7.74
N VAL A 279 4.66 8.74 -7.42
CA VAL A 279 5.27 9.85 -8.14
C VAL A 279 6.46 10.33 -7.31
N ARG A 280 7.62 10.57 -7.95
CA ARG A 280 8.83 11.06 -7.29
C ARG A 280 8.76 12.58 -7.06
N GLU A 281 7.70 13.02 -6.40
CA GLU A 281 7.46 14.40 -6.05
C GLU A 281 7.33 14.50 -4.52
N PRO A 282 8.02 15.44 -3.87
CA PRO A 282 7.85 15.64 -2.43
C PRO A 282 6.42 16.03 -2.06
N GLU A 283 5.86 15.40 -1.03
CA GLU A 283 4.53 15.69 -0.50
C GLU A 283 4.61 16.17 0.95
N SER A 284 3.88 17.24 1.27
CA SER A 284 3.73 17.73 2.64
C SER A 284 2.60 16.98 3.34
N LEU A 285 2.94 16.24 4.39
CA LEU A 285 2.01 15.47 5.22
C LEU A 285 1.74 16.20 6.53
N VAL A 286 0.47 16.30 6.91
CA VAL A 286 0.04 16.89 8.18
C VAL A 286 -0.04 15.78 9.23
N SER A 287 0.64 15.97 10.36
CA SER A 287 0.60 15.01 11.47
C SER A 287 -0.60 15.23 12.39
N ASN A 288 -0.74 14.34 13.38
CA ASN A 288 -1.57 14.58 14.55
C ASN A 288 -0.75 15.02 15.77
N TRP A 289 0.43 15.61 15.55
CA TRP A 289 1.35 16.03 16.61
C TRP A 289 1.30 17.54 16.75
N ILE A 290 1.08 18.03 17.96
CA ILE A 290 1.23 19.45 18.29
C ILE A 290 2.45 19.62 19.19
N GLN A 291 3.37 20.50 18.80
CA GLN A 291 4.61 20.70 19.52
C GLN A 291 4.38 21.51 20.80
N ILE A 292 5.08 21.15 21.88
CA ILE A 292 5.23 22.02 23.05
C ILE A 292 6.37 22.99 22.74
N LEU A 293 6.01 24.27 22.59
CA LEU A 293 6.95 25.35 22.24
C LEU A 293 7.64 25.90 23.48
N GLU A 294 6.87 26.07 24.56
CA GLU A 294 7.35 26.57 25.84
C GLU A 294 6.72 25.75 26.97
N MET A 295 7.48 25.55 28.04
CA MET A 295 7.04 24.99 29.31
C MET A 295 7.87 25.58 30.44
N PRO A 296 7.43 25.50 31.71
CA PRO A 296 8.21 26.01 32.84
C PRO A 296 9.61 25.37 32.90
N ASP A 297 10.61 26.16 33.27
CA ASP A 297 12.03 25.76 33.18
C ASP A 297 12.42 24.68 34.18
N GLU A 298 11.80 24.67 35.36
CA GLU A 298 12.14 23.79 36.47
C GLU A 298 10.94 22.99 36.98
N LEU A 299 11.22 21.76 37.40
CA LEU A 299 10.31 20.91 38.14
C LEU A 299 10.76 20.81 39.60
N HIS A 300 9.85 21.06 40.53
CA HIS A 300 10.17 21.19 41.95
C HIS A 300 9.68 19.98 42.75
N PHE A 301 10.47 19.54 43.72
CA PHE A 301 10.04 18.61 44.76
C PHE A 301 9.97 19.29 46.13
N TYR A 302 8.78 19.26 46.71
CA TYR A 302 8.50 19.76 48.05
C TYR A 302 8.31 18.62 49.03
N GLU A 303 9.04 18.65 50.14
CA GLU A 303 9.01 17.63 51.19
C GLU A 303 8.31 18.13 52.45
N ALA A 304 7.54 17.27 53.13
CA ALA A 304 6.95 17.60 54.42
C ALA A 304 8.01 17.73 55.53
N ALA A 305 8.01 18.87 56.21
CA ALA A 305 8.88 19.13 57.36
C ALA A 305 8.45 18.39 58.64
N GLY A 306 7.21 17.86 58.68
CA GLY A 306 6.62 17.17 59.83
C GLY A 306 5.95 15.86 59.46
N ALA A 307 5.30 15.22 60.44
CA ALA A 307 4.50 14.02 60.20
C ALA A 307 3.38 14.32 59.19
N VAL A 308 3.24 13.46 58.17
CA VAL A 308 2.19 13.59 57.16
C VAL A 308 1.56 12.22 56.92
N GLN A 309 0.24 12.17 56.81
CA GLN A 309 -0.46 10.96 56.36
C GLN A 309 -0.45 10.92 54.83
N THR A 310 0.29 9.97 54.27
CA THR A 310 0.50 9.87 52.81
C THR A 310 -0.81 9.73 52.03
N ASP A 311 -1.82 9.04 52.57
CA ASP A 311 -3.13 8.88 51.90
C ASP A 311 -3.97 10.17 51.90
N VAL A 312 -3.81 11.01 52.92
CA VAL A 312 -4.43 12.34 52.97
C VAL A 312 -3.76 13.25 51.96
N LEU A 313 -2.42 13.23 51.91
CA LEU A 313 -1.64 13.99 50.93
C LEU A 313 -2.01 13.60 49.50
N LYS A 314 -2.05 12.30 49.18
CA LYS A 314 -2.46 11.80 47.85
C LYS A 314 -3.86 12.26 47.46
N ARG A 315 -4.83 12.22 48.38
CA ARG A 315 -6.19 12.72 48.12
C ARG A 315 -6.21 14.23 47.89
N ARG A 316 -5.49 15.00 48.70
CA ARG A 316 -5.40 16.45 48.54
C ARG A 316 -4.74 16.83 47.21
N VAL A 317 -3.66 16.15 46.82
CA VAL A 317 -2.96 16.37 45.54
C VAL A 317 -3.89 16.18 44.34
N ARG A 318 -4.76 15.16 44.35
CA ARG A 318 -5.76 14.96 43.28
C ARG A 318 -6.78 16.11 43.17
N GLY A 319 -7.02 16.83 44.25
CA GLY A 319 -7.97 17.95 44.32
C GLY A 319 -7.33 19.34 44.16
N LEU A 320 -6.02 19.42 43.89
CA LEU A 320 -5.36 20.70 43.59
C LEU A 320 -5.92 21.31 42.31
N SER A 321 -5.81 22.64 42.16
CA SER A 321 -6.20 23.36 40.95
C SER A 321 -5.19 23.18 39.80
N PHE A 322 -3.95 22.79 40.11
CA PHE A 322 -2.86 22.57 39.17
C PHE A 322 -2.33 21.12 39.21
N PRO A 323 -1.67 20.66 38.14
CA PRO A 323 -1.01 19.36 38.10
C PRO A 323 0.06 19.14 39.17
N ALA A 324 -0.03 18.01 39.86
CA ALA A 324 0.92 17.60 40.88
C ALA A 324 0.95 16.07 41.07
N VAL A 325 2.11 15.53 41.41
CA VAL A 325 2.31 14.10 41.71
C VAL A 325 2.75 13.94 43.16
N ALA A 326 1.99 13.18 43.95
CA ALA A 326 2.41 12.81 45.29
C ALA A 326 3.55 11.77 45.21
N HIS A 327 4.68 12.06 45.84
CA HIS A 327 5.85 11.18 45.88
C HIS A 327 6.39 11.11 47.31
N GLU A 328 6.49 9.90 47.86
CA GLU A 328 6.84 9.66 49.27
C GLU A 328 6.02 10.53 50.25
N ARG A 329 6.69 11.44 50.96
CA ARG A 329 6.11 12.40 51.93
C ARG A 329 6.03 13.82 51.35
N GLY A 330 6.01 13.94 50.04
CA GLY A 330 6.10 15.20 49.32
C GLY A 330 5.28 15.23 48.03
N VAL A 331 5.51 16.29 47.26
CA VAL A 331 4.82 16.55 46.00
C VAL A 331 5.80 17.08 44.95
N ILE A 332 5.66 16.58 43.73
CA ILE A 332 6.37 17.04 42.54
C ILE A 332 5.41 17.89 41.70
N THR A 333 5.77 19.12 41.38
CA THR A 333 4.93 20.08 40.63
C THR A 333 5.75 21.22 40.02
N PHE A 334 5.14 21.97 39.10
CA PHE A 334 5.67 23.22 38.57
C PHE A 334 5.38 24.43 39.48
N ALA A 335 4.40 24.29 40.39
CA ALA A 335 3.96 25.41 41.23
C ALA A 335 5.06 25.93 42.15
N ALA A 336 5.09 27.25 42.34
CA ALA A 336 6.07 27.92 43.17
C ALA A 336 5.79 27.67 44.67
N PRO A 337 6.77 27.91 45.57
CA PRO A 337 6.60 27.68 47.00
C PRO A 337 5.34 28.30 47.65
N PRO A 338 4.93 29.56 47.35
CA PRO A 338 3.72 30.13 47.97
C PRO A 338 2.46 29.38 47.57
N ASP A 339 2.31 29.02 46.28
CA ASP A 339 1.12 28.35 45.76
C ASP A 339 0.95 26.94 46.35
N VAL A 340 2.07 26.22 46.50
CA VAL A 340 2.10 24.90 47.12
C VAL A 340 1.76 24.98 48.60
N GLY A 341 2.31 25.98 49.30
CA GLY A 341 2.05 26.23 50.71
C GLY A 341 0.58 26.51 51.00
N GLU A 342 -0.04 27.40 50.23
CA GLU A 342 -1.46 27.75 50.35
C GLU A 342 -2.36 26.54 50.01
N SER A 343 -2.07 25.84 48.92
CA SER A 343 -2.96 24.77 48.45
C SER A 343 -2.94 23.52 49.36
N LEU A 344 -1.83 23.31 50.09
CA LEU A 344 -1.62 22.18 51.00
C LEU A 344 -1.64 22.59 52.49
N GLU A 345 -2.12 23.80 52.78
CA GLU A 345 -2.34 24.28 54.14
C GLU A 345 -3.24 23.30 54.93
N GLY A 346 -2.90 23.07 56.21
CA GLY A 346 -3.60 22.13 57.09
C GLY A 346 -3.33 20.65 56.82
N VAL A 347 -2.71 20.28 55.68
CA VAL A 347 -2.34 18.89 55.37
C VAL A 347 -0.87 18.63 55.65
N ALA A 348 0.02 19.48 55.15
CA ALA A 348 1.46 19.35 55.35
C ALA A 348 2.15 20.71 55.26
N LYS A 349 3.06 20.97 56.20
CA LYS A 349 4.02 22.07 56.04
C LYS A 349 5.15 21.59 55.14
N LEU A 350 5.12 22.05 53.89
CA LEU A 350 6.09 21.66 52.87
C LEU A 350 7.25 22.66 52.79
N ARG A 351 8.44 22.15 52.46
CA ARG A 351 9.62 22.94 52.11
C ARG A 351 10.17 22.46 50.77
N LEU A 352 10.70 23.38 49.96
CA LEU A 352 11.41 23.01 48.75
C LEU A 352 12.66 22.21 49.14
N ARG A 353 12.80 20.97 48.64
CA ARG A 353 13.96 20.11 48.90
C ARG A 353 14.93 20.11 47.73
N THR A 354 14.43 20.02 46.50
CA THR A 354 15.24 20.04 45.28
C THR A 354 14.41 20.52 44.08
N SER A 355 15.11 20.99 43.05
CA SER A 355 14.56 21.34 41.74
C SER A 355 15.42 20.70 40.67
N VAL A 356 14.84 20.40 39.51
CA VAL A 356 15.59 19.98 38.33
C VAL A 356 15.12 20.77 37.11
N PRO A 357 16.03 21.24 36.24
CA PRO A 357 15.63 21.78 34.94
C PRO A 357 14.88 20.72 34.12
N VAL A 358 13.81 21.10 33.43
CA VAL A 358 13.00 20.14 32.66
C VAL A 358 13.80 19.46 31.55
N VAL A 359 14.75 20.17 30.95
CA VAL A 359 15.69 19.63 29.95
C VAL A 359 16.53 18.48 30.51
N ASP A 360 16.84 18.52 31.81
CA ASP A 360 17.66 17.53 32.51
C ASP A 360 16.81 16.40 33.12
N ALA A 361 15.50 16.62 33.32
CA ALA A 361 14.62 15.71 34.04
C ALA A 361 14.55 14.30 33.44
N VAL A 362 14.61 14.18 32.12
CA VAL A 362 14.51 12.88 31.41
C VAL A 362 15.79 12.06 31.57
N GLU A 363 16.95 12.71 31.54
CA GLU A 363 18.25 12.03 31.57
C GLU A 363 18.75 11.82 33.00
N LYS A 364 18.72 12.88 33.82
CA LYS A 364 19.32 12.89 35.16
C LYS A 364 18.34 12.46 36.25
N GLY A 365 17.04 12.65 36.04
CA GLY A 365 16.04 12.45 37.08
C GLY A 365 16.21 13.41 38.25
N MET A 366 15.83 12.98 39.45
CA MET A 366 16.09 13.69 40.71
C MET A 366 16.76 12.72 41.70
N PRO A 367 18.09 12.55 41.64
CA PRO A 367 18.81 11.57 42.46
C PRO A 367 18.74 11.89 43.95
N GLU A 368 18.56 13.16 44.36
CA GLU A 368 18.45 13.59 45.75
C GLU A 368 17.24 12.98 46.47
N ILE A 369 16.25 12.51 45.70
CA ILE A 369 15.03 11.86 46.19
C ILE A 369 14.89 10.43 45.63
N GLY A 370 15.95 9.88 45.02
CA GLY A 370 15.95 8.51 44.51
C GLY A 370 15.06 8.28 43.28
N VAL A 371 14.68 9.33 42.54
CA VAL A 371 13.85 9.19 41.33
C VAL A 371 14.75 9.18 40.09
N ALA A 372 14.79 8.04 39.39
CA ALA A 372 15.54 7.90 38.14
C ALA A 372 14.90 8.71 36.99
N GLY A 373 15.70 9.06 35.98
CA GLY A 373 15.24 9.86 34.82
C GLY A 373 14.01 9.28 34.11
N ARG A 374 13.94 7.96 33.93
CA ARG A 374 12.77 7.29 33.32
C ARG A 374 11.50 7.50 34.15
N ASP A 375 11.59 7.37 35.47
CA ASP A 375 10.43 7.51 36.36
C ASP A 375 9.98 8.97 36.42
N LEU A 376 10.93 9.91 36.49
CA LEU A 376 10.62 11.33 36.45
C LEU A 376 10.01 11.73 35.11
N SER A 377 10.51 11.20 33.98
CA SER A 377 9.93 11.40 32.65
C SER A 377 8.48 10.91 32.58
N ASN A 378 8.15 9.78 33.23
CA ASN A 378 6.78 9.29 33.31
C ASN A 378 5.89 10.21 34.15
N MET A 379 6.40 10.70 35.29
CA MET A 379 5.69 11.66 36.14
C MET A 379 5.42 12.97 35.41
N LEU A 380 6.44 13.51 34.72
CA LEU A 380 6.35 14.72 33.91
C LEU A 380 5.32 14.56 32.78
N THR A 381 5.36 13.45 32.05
CA THR A 381 4.33 13.10 31.04
C THR A 381 2.93 13.06 31.66
N GLY A 382 2.81 12.56 32.89
CA GLY A 382 1.56 12.56 33.67
C GLY A 382 1.08 13.96 34.03
N LEU A 383 1.97 14.85 34.47
CA LEU A 383 1.67 16.25 34.80
C LEU A 383 1.19 17.03 33.57
N LEU A 384 1.88 16.88 32.43
CA LEU A 384 1.50 17.54 31.18
C LEU A 384 0.12 17.07 30.70
N ARG A 385 -0.15 15.76 30.80
CA ARG A 385 -1.46 15.21 30.49
C ARG A 385 -2.53 15.78 31.43
N ASP A 386 -2.32 15.78 32.74
CA ASP A 386 -3.27 16.33 33.71
C ASP A 386 -3.56 17.81 33.44
N GLY A 387 -2.54 18.60 33.08
CA GLY A 387 -2.70 20.00 32.66
C GLY A 387 -3.61 20.16 31.45
N TRP A 388 -3.39 19.35 30.40
CA TRP A 388 -4.26 19.31 29.22
C TRP A 388 -5.71 18.97 29.59
N GLU A 389 -5.91 17.90 30.38
CA GLU A 389 -7.25 17.46 30.77
C GLU A 389 -7.99 18.51 31.59
N ARG A 390 -7.31 19.17 32.53
CA ARG A 390 -7.86 20.30 33.31
C ARG A 390 -8.24 21.45 32.41
N HIS A 391 -7.39 21.82 31.46
CA HIS A 391 -7.69 22.87 30.49
C HIS A 391 -8.94 22.53 29.68
N CYS A 392 -9.06 21.30 29.15
CA CYS A 392 -10.27 20.85 28.45
C CYS A 392 -11.54 20.94 29.31
N ARG A 393 -11.47 20.58 30.60
CA ARG A 393 -12.61 20.73 31.53
C ARG A 393 -12.95 22.21 31.74
N ASN A 394 -11.96 23.07 31.89
CA ASN A 394 -12.17 24.51 32.10
C ASN A 394 -12.83 25.20 30.91
N ILE A 395 -12.52 24.78 29.67
CA ILE A 395 -13.17 25.30 28.45
C ILE A 395 -14.51 24.61 28.13
N GLY A 396 -15.00 23.74 29.02
CA GLY A 396 -16.34 23.13 28.92
C GLY A 396 -16.46 21.95 27.95
N MET A 397 -15.37 21.22 27.67
CA MET A 397 -15.43 19.98 26.88
C MET A 397 -16.04 18.82 27.66
N VAL A 398 -16.67 17.89 26.94
CA VAL A 398 -17.26 16.67 27.51
C VAL A 398 -16.18 15.61 27.68
N ALA A 399 -15.93 15.21 28.93
CA ALA A 399 -14.98 14.15 29.26
C ALA A 399 -15.64 12.76 29.15
N TYR A 400 -14.91 11.80 28.57
CA TYR A 400 -15.31 10.39 28.51
C TYR A 400 -14.12 9.47 28.80
N ALA A 401 -14.28 8.53 29.73
CA ALA A 401 -13.24 7.60 30.12
C ALA A 401 -13.15 6.42 29.13
N TYR A 402 -12.01 6.28 28.44
CA TYR A 402 -11.71 5.10 27.63
C TYR A 402 -10.75 4.16 28.37
N SER A 403 -10.60 2.93 27.86
CA SER A 403 -9.68 1.92 28.43
C SER A 403 -8.23 2.39 28.59
N ASN A 404 -7.78 3.33 27.76
CA ASN A 404 -6.40 3.83 27.73
C ASN A 404 -6.30 5.32 28.09
N GLY A 405 -7.22 5.84 28.91
CA GLY A 405 -7.26 7.23 29.38
C GLY A 405 -8.46 8.02 28.87
N ASP A 406 -8.59 9.25 29.34
CA ASP A 406 -9.74 10.10 29.05
C ASP A 406 -9.67 10.67 27.62
N GLY A 407 -10.82 10.89 27.01
CA GLY A 407 -10.97 11.68 25.80
C GLY A 407 -11.89 12.86 26.06
N PHE A 408 -11.60 13.98 25.40
CA PHE A 408 -12.33 15.23 25.54
C PHE A 408 -12.98 15.56 24.20
N HIS A 409 -14.29 15.79 24.26
CA HIS A 409 -15.15 15.97 23.10
C HIS A 409 -15.77 17.36 23.12
N VAL A 410 -16.01 17.91 21.93
CA VAL A 410 -16.65 19.21 21.78
C VAL A 410 -18.07 19.17 22.36
N SER A 411 -18.45 20.20 23.11
CA SER A 411 -19.77 20.31 23.74
C SER A 411 -20.73 21.19 22.93
N PRO A 412 -22.05 21.17 23.22
CA PRO A 412 -23.05 22.07 22.63
C PRO A 412 -22.73 23.54 22.78
N ASN A 413 -22.12 23.93 23.89
CA ASN A 413 -21.74 25.31 24.14
C ASN A 413 -20.58 25.79 23.25
N GLN A 414 -19.86 24.85 22.62
CA GLN A 414 -18.71 25.16 21.76
C GLN A 414 -19.07 25.10 20.28
N VAL A 415 -19.84 24.09 19.86
CA VAL A 415 -20.24 23.89 18.45
C VAL A 415 -21.65 23.30 18.41
N ALA A 416 -22.55 23.90 17.62
CA ALA A 416 -23.90 23.40 17.43
C ALA A 416 -23.93 22.14 16.54
N ILE A 417 -25.03 21.39 16.58
CA ILE A 417 -25.22 20.22 15.71
C ILE A 417 -25.27 20.69 14.24
N GLY A 418 -24.42 20.10 13.39
CA GLY A 418 -24.35 20.42 11.96
C GLY A 418 -23.56 21.70 11.64
N GLU A 419 -23.07 22.42 12.65
CA GLU A 419 -22.23 23.58 12.45
C GLU A 419 -20.88 23.18 11.84
N ARG A 420 -20.45 23.92 10.82
CA ARG A 420 -19.18 23.71 10.11
C ARG A 420 -18.14 24.69 10.65
N VAL A 421 -17.12 24.15 11.32
CA VAL A 421 -16.01 24.95 11.84
C VAL A 421 -15.00 25.17 10.71
N PRO A 422 -14.66 26.42 10.37
CA PRO A 422 -13.64 26.71 9.35
C PRO A 422 -12.25 26.32 9.84
N TRP A 423 -11.40 25.87 8.93
CA TRP A 423 -10.01 25.53 9.22
C TRP A 423 -9.13 25.70 7.99
N GLY A 424 -7.82 25.83 8.19
CA GLY A 424 -6.83 25.99 7.13
C GLY A 424 -6.26 27.40 7.02
N ARG A 425 -5.39 27.62 6.04
CA ARG A 425 -4.72 28.91 5.83
C ARG A 425 -5.65 29.93 5.19
N GLN A 426 -5.34 31.21 5.40
CA GLN A 426 -6.07 32.33 4.83
C GLN A 426 -6.21 32.18 3.30
N GLY A 427 -7.44 31.99 2.81
CA GLY A 427 -7.75 31.79 1.39
C GLY A 427 -8.27 30.39 1.03
N GLU A 428 -8.05 29.37 1.86
CA GLU A 428 -8.65 28.04 1.68
C GLU A 428 -10.03 27.99 2.34
N ARG A 429 -11.09 27.76 1.54
CA ARG A 429 -12.45 27.54 2.06
C ARG A 429 -12.63 26.08 2.49
N ARG A 430 -12.02 25.69 3.61
CA ARG A 430 -12.21 24.36 4.21
C ARG A 430 -12.95 24.49 5.53
N SER A 431 -13.85 23.55 5.78
CA SER A 431 -14.62 23.48 7.03
C SER A 431 -15.03 22.04 7.29
N SER A 432 -15.22 21.69 8.56
CA SER A 432 -15.67 20.36 8.96
C SER A 432 -16.63 20.44 10.14
N MET A 433 -17.60 19.53 10.18
CA MET A 433 -18.46 19.36 11.34
C MET A 433 -17.72 18.61 12.44
N LEU A 434 -17.81 19.12 13.68
CA LEU A 434 -17.33 18.41 14.87
C LEU A 434 -18.44 17.68 15.61
N ARG A 435 -19.70 18.02 15.33
CA ARG A 435 -20.89 17.42 15.93
C ARG A 435 -22.00 17.33 14.88
N ASN A 436 -22.66 16.18 14.75
CA ASN A 436 -23.83 16.02 13.90
C ASN A 436 -24.70 14.83 14.35
N ILE A 437 -25.88 14.70 13.77
CA ILE A 437 -26.78 13.55 13.97
C ILE A 437 -26.61 12.58 12.79
N ALA A 438 -26.40 11.30 13.10
CA ALA A 438 -26.42 10.21 12.14
C ALA A 438 -27.10 8.99 12.74
N ARG A 439 -28.03 8.36 12.00
CA ARG A 439 -28.75 7.15 12.42
C ARG A 439 -29.33 7.23 13.85
N LYS A 440 -30.01 8.35 14.19
CA LYS A 440 -30.58 8.64 15.52
C LYS A 440 -29.56 8.74 16.66
N HIS A 441 -28.29 9.00 16.34
CA HIS A 441 -27.26 9.25 17.33
C HIS A 441 -26.59 10.58 17.06
N VAL A 442 -26.42 11.38 18.11
CA VAL A 442 -25.53 12.55 18.09
C VAL A 442 -24.11 12.03 18.22
N TRP A 443 -23.25 12.34 17.25
CA TRP A 443 -21.81 12.09 17.38
C TRP A 443 -21.08 13.39 17.68
N SER A 444 -20.02 13.30 18.48
CA SER A 444 -19.15 14.44 18.83
C SER A 444 -17.69 14.04 18.74
N TYR A 445 -16.94 14.75 17.90
CA TYR A 445 -15.50 14.56 17.74
C TYR A 445 -14.75 15.04 18.98
N GLY A 446 -13.64 14.36 19.27
CA GLY A 446 -12.78 14.68 20.39
C GLY A 446 -11.41 14.06 20.23
N VAL A 447 -10.55 14.26 21.22
CA VAL A 447 -9.20 13.70 21.24
C VAL A 447 -8.82 13.17 22.61
N THR A 448 -7.97 12.16 22.62
CA THR A 448 -7.11 11.84 23.76
C THR A 448 -5.72 12.39 23.46
N ALA A 449 -5.24 13.32 24.27
CA ALA A 449 -3.90 13.89 24.12
C ALA A 449 -2.87 13.03 24.83
N ILE A 450 -1.83 12.61 24.11
CA ILE A 450 -0.79 11.71 24.61
C ILE A 450 0.56 12.44 24.55
N PRO A 451 1.07 12.97 25.68
CA PRO A 451 2.36 13.63 25.70
C PRO A 451 3.50 12.64 25.42
N ARG A 452 4.50 13.13 24.68
CA ARG A 452 5.72 12.41 24.27
C ARG A 452 6.89 13.38 24.33
N ASN A 453 8.07 12.85 24.62
CA ASN A 453 9.32 13.61 24.71
C ASN A 453 10.33 13.26 23.61
N TRP A 454 10.05 12.26 22.77
CA TRP A 454 10.89 11.88 21.64
C TRP A 454 10.10 12.00 20.34
N PRO A 455 10.66 12.60 19.26
CA PRO A 455 12.02 13.14 19.16
C PRO A 455 12.21 14.50 19.87
N PHE A 456 11.11 15.13 20.26
CA PHE A 456 11.05 16.34 21.09
C PHE A 456 9.72 16.33 21.85
N TRP A 457 9.53 17.31 22.75
CA TRP A 457 8.29 17.45 23.51
C TRP A 457 7.10 17.85 22.62
N HIS A 458 6.10 16.97 22.55
CA HIS A 458 4.88 17.17 21.78
C HIS A 458 3.71 16.36 22.36
N PHE A 459 2.49 16.71 21.98
CA PHE A 459 1.33 15.85 22.17
C PHE A 459 0.96 15.17 20.87
N ARG A 460 0.79 13.84 20.93
CA ARG A 460 0.11 13.09 19.88
C ARG A 460 -1.39 13.05 20.19
N LEU A 461 -2.19 13.63 19.30
CA LEU A 461 -3.64 13.69 19.44
C LEU A 461 -4.28 12.46 18.80
N LYS A 462 -4.81 11.56 19.63
CA LYS A 462 -5.56 10.40 19.15
C LYS A 462 -7.03 10.79 18.96
N ALA A 463 -7.51 10.75 17.71
CA ALA A 463 -8.91 11.00 17.39
C ALA A 463 -9.86 10.07 18.15
N ARG A 464 -10.97 10.64 18.63
CA ARG A 464 -12.06 9.96 19.35
C ARG A 464 -13.39 10.48 18.83
N VAL A 465 -14.41 9.63 18.91
CA VAL A 465 -15.80 10.01 18.60
C VAL A 465 -16.67 9.46 19.71
N LEU A 466 -17.47 10.34 20.32
CA LEU A 466 -18.45 10.00 21.34
C LEU A 466 -19.83 9.99 20.72
N PHE A 467 -20.63 8.98 21.04
CA PHE A 467 -22.01 8.88 20.58
C PHE A 467 -22.97 9.05 21.76
N ALA A 468 -24.09 9.72 21.50
CA ALA A 468 -25.22 9.83 22.40
C ALA A 468 -26.50 9.49 21.61
N MET A 469 -27.50 8.92 22.26
CA MET A 469 -28.82 8.71 21.65
C MET A 469 -29.47 10.07 21.39
N ASP A 470 -30.00 10.26 20.19
CA ASP A 470 -30.76 11.46 19.87
C ASP A 470 -32.11 11.44 20.59
N ASN A 471 -32.28 12.35 21.53
CA ASN A 471 -33.50 12.56 22.31
C ASN A 471 -34.08 13.98 22.09
N ASN A 472 -33.78 14.60 20.94
CA ASN A 472 -34.14 15.99 20.61
C ASN A 472 -33.55 17.04 21.58
N THR A 473 -32.47 16.72 22.29
CA THR A 473 -31.67 17.69 23.04
C THR A 473 -30.35 17.96 22.32
N GLU A 474 -29.74 19.12 22.56
CA GLU A 474 -28.47 19.47 21.92
C GLU A 474 -27.32 18.53 22.28
N GLN A 475 -27.34 17.90 23.46
CA GLN A 475 -26.29 17.00 23.94
C GLN A 475 -26.55 15.52 23.56
N GLY A 476 -27.81 15.12 23.45
CA GLY A 476 -28.23 13.72 23.40
C GLY A 476 -28.19 13.02 24.76
N GLU A 477 -28.81 11.84 24.84
CA GLU A 477 -28.74 10.96 26.00
C GLU A 477 -27.48 10.11 25.98
N ARG A 478 -26.75 10.09 27.10
CA ARG A 478 -25.45 9.41 27.21
C ARG A 478 -25.59 7.90 27.10
N ILE A 479 -24.68 7.27 26.36
CA ILE A 479 -24.57 5.82 26.25
C ILE A 479 -23.43 5.34 27.16
N ASP A 480 -23.77 4.64 28.24
CA ASP A 480 -22.79 4.16 29.22
C ASP A 480 -22.22 2.77 28.91
N ASP A 481 -22.91 1.95 28.11
CA ASP A 481 -22.39 0.62 27.74
C ASP A 481 -21.15 0.73 26.83
N PRO A 482 -19.97 0.28 27.31
CA PRO A 482 -18.73 0.34 26.51
C PRO A 482 -18.79 -0.51 25.24
N LYS A 483 -19.54 -1.63 25.24
CA LYS A 483 -19.69 -2.50 24.07
C LYS A 483 -20.49 -1.80 22.99
N ASN A 484 -21.66 -1.26 23.33
CA ASN A 484 -22.47 -0.46 22.41
C ASN A 484 -21.69 0.75 21.86
N MET A 485 -20.99 1.50 22.73
CA MET A 485 -20.13 2.62 22.29
C MET A 485 -19.04 2.19 21.31
N HIS A 486 -18.43 1.00 21.52
CA HIS A 486 -17.43 0.46 20.60
C HIS A 486 -18.06 0.10 19.24
N ARG A 487 -19.21 -0.56 19.23
CA ARG A 487 -19.96 -0.90 18.01
C ARG A 487 -20.32 0.36 17.22
N LEU A 488 -20.92 1.37 17.86
CA LEU A 488 -21.32 2.63 17.23
C LEU A 488 -20.14 3.37 16.57
N ARG A 489 -18.97 3.39 17.22
CA ARG A 489 -17.76 4.00 16.62
C ARG A 489 -17.30 3.27 15.37
N ARG A 490 -17.37 1.94 15.35
CA ARG A 490 -16.99 1.14 14.17
C ARG A 490 -17.99 1.32 13.03
N SER A 491 -19.29 1.26 13.33
CA SER A 491 -20.35 1.36 12.33
C SER A 491 -20.56 2.79 11.83
N GLY A 492 -20.49 3.78 12.72
CA GLY A 492 -20.77 5.19 12.46
C GLY A 492 -19.60 5.94 11.82
N CYS A 493 -18.36 5.48 12.00
CA CYS A 493 -17.19 6.06 11.36
C CYS A 493 -16.62 5.16 10.24
N LYS A 494 -17.37 4.14 9.78
CA LYS A 494 -16.92 3.18 8.75
C LYS A 494 -16.47 3.89 7.46
N GLY A 495 -17.22 4.93 7.06
CA GLY A 495 -16.94 5.76 5.89
C GLY A 495 -15.91 6.87 6.09
N TRP A 496 -15.35 7.04 7.29
CA TRP A 496 -14.41 8.14 7.55
C TRP A 496 -13.00 7.75 7.14
N ARG A 497 -12.51 8.39 6.08
CA ARG A 497 -11.14 8.28 5.57
C ARG A 497 -10.27 9.41 6.09
N ASN A 498 -9.02 9.43 5.65
CA ASN A 498 -8.03 10.40 6.12
C ASN A 498 -8.51 11.84 5.94
N LYS A 499 -9.26 12.16 4.87
CA LYS A 499 -9.78 13.50 4.62
C LYS A 499 -10.73 13.98 5.73
N GLN A 500 -11.66 13.13 6.16
CA GLN A 500 -12.64 13.42 7.22
C GLN A 500 -11.97 13.53 8.60
N TRP A 501 -11.04 12.61 8.89
CA TRP A 501 -10.27 12.63 10.14
C TRP A 501 -9.36 13.86 10.23
N HIS A 502 -8.68 14.20 9.14
CA HIS A 502 -7.81 15.36 9.04
C HIS A 502 -8.59 16.67 9.23
N GLY A 503 -9.69 16.85 8.50
CA GLY A 503 -10.50 18.05 8.62
C GLY A 503 -11.09 18.25 10.02
N ARG A 504 -11.58 17.17 10.65
CA ARG A 504 -12.08 17.21 12.04
C ARG A 504 -10.97 17.50 13.05
N LEU A 505 -9.76 16.99 12.85
CA LEU A 505 -8.63 17.32 13.72
C LEU A 505 -8.28 18.80 13.65
N LEU A 506 -8.21 19.37 12.45
CA LEU A 506 -7.89 20.79 12.27
C LEU A 506 -9.00 21.71 12.80
N ALA A 507 -10.26 21.37 12.52
CA ALA A 507 -11.41 22.05 13.13
C ALA A 507 -11.39 21.98 14.67
N PHE A 508 -11.03 20.83 15.25
CA PHE A 508 -10.90 20.68 16.70
C PHE A 508 -9.81 21.59 17.27
N LEU A 509 -8.66 21.69 16.58
CA LEU A 509 -7.58 22.58 17.00
C LEU A 509 -7.99 24.06 16.91
N GLN A 510 -8.80 24.44 15.92
CA GLN A 510 -9.37 25.79 15.85
C GLN A 510 -10.24 26.13 17.07
N ILE A 511 -11.02 25.18 17.59
CA ILE A 511 -11.79 25.37 18.83
C ILE A 511 -10.86 25.51 20.05
N MET A 512 -9.76 24.76 20.08
CA MET A 512 -8.78 24.81 21.18
C MET A 512 -7.97 26.11 21.20
N SER A 513 -7.61 26.64 20.02
CA SER A 513 -6.77 27.83 19.92
C SER A 513 -7.55 29.14 19.88
N GLY A 514 -8.83 29.10 19.48
CA GLY A 514 -9.58 30.30 19.14
C GLY A 514 -8.84 31.10 18.06
N ASP A 515 -8.73 32.41 18.27
CA ASP A 515 -8.00 33.32 17.35
C ASP A 515 -6.47 33.36 17.60
N SER A 516 -5.96 32.55 18.53
CA SER A 516 -4.55 32.52 18.90
C SER A 516 -3.74 31.55 18.03
N ALA A 517 -2.47 31.86 17.78
CA ALA A 517 -1.52 30.94 17.16
C ALA A 517 -1.04 29.82 18.12
N TYR A 518 -1.46 29.88 19.39
CA TYR A 518 -1.01 28.98 20.44
C TYR A 518 -2.16 28.54 21.33
N ILE A 519 -2.10 27.30 21.81
CA ILE A 519 -2.98 26.77 22.85
C ILE A 519 -2.23 26.87 24.17
N ARG A 520 -2.72 27.71 25.08
CA ARG A 520 -2.12 27.98 26.39
C ARG A 520 -2.75 27.07 27.45
N VAL A 521 -1.94 26.21 28.05
CA VAL A 521 -2.38 25.21 29.04
C VAL A 521 -1.74 25.52 30.40
N PRO A 522 -2.54 25.88 31.42
CA PRO A 522 -2.02 26.14 32.76
C PRO A 522 -1.41 24.89 33.40
N LEU A 523 -0.19 25.00 33.91
CA LEU A 523 0.52 23.96 34.66
C LEU A 523 0.71 24.31 36.13
N ALA A 524 0.70 25.59 36.46
CA ALA A 524 0.66 26.11 37.83
C ALA A 524 0.17 27.58 37.81
N PRO A 525 -0.15 28.19 38.97
CA PRO A 525 -0.47 29.61 39.03
C PRO A 525 0.64 30.46 38.40
N GLY A 526 0.29 31.25 37.37
CA GLY A 526 1.23 32.10 36.64
C GLY A 526 2.20 31.36 35.72
N GLN A 527 2.06 30.05 35.54
CA GLN A 527 2.92 29.23 34.68
C GLN A 527 2.13 28.36 33.72
N ASP A 528 2.39 28.53 32.44
CA ASP A 528 1.70 27.83 31.36
C ASP A 528 2.68 27.01 30.52
N MET A 529 2.14 25.99 29.88
CA MET A 529 2.73 25.38 28.69
C MET A 529 2.08 25.99 27.44
N LEU A 530 2.90 26.32 26.44
CA LEU A 530 2.42 26.78 25.13
C LEU A 530 2.56 25.68 24.10
N LEU A 531 1.43 25.31 23.51
CA LEU A 531 1.36 24.36 22.41
C LEU A 531 1.14 25.11 21.10
N SER A 532 1.71 24.62 20.01
CA SER A 532 1.34 25.10 18.67
C SER A 532 -0.13 24.80 18.38
N SER A 533 -0.85 25.74 17.76
CA SER A 533 -2.21 25.51 17.25
C SER A 533 -2.22 24.72 15.94
N GLU A 534 -1.10 24.65 15.22
CA GLU A 534 -0.97 23.90 13.98
C GLU A 534 -0.25 22.56 14.23
N PRO A 535 -0.70 21.46 13.59
CA PRO A 535 0.04 20.21 13.65
C PRO A 535 1.39 20.31 12.92
N LEU A 536 2.35 19.51 13.36
CA LEU A 536 3.65 19.41 12.70
C LEU A 536 3.49 18.87 11.27
N LEU A 537 4.23 19.47 10.35
CA LEU A 537 4.33 19.03 8.96
C LEU A 537 5.54 18.11 8.78
N PHE A 538 5.36 17.04 8.02
CA PHE A 538 6.42 16.15 7.56
C PHE A 538 6.51 16.19 6.04
N THR A 539 7.68 15.92 5.48
CA THR A 539 7.85 15.84 4.03
C THR A 539 8.14 14.39 3.64
N SER A 540 7.26 13.80 2.83
CA SER A 540 7.54 12.54 2.14
C SER A 540 8.32 12.84 0.85
N PRO A 541 9.37 12.08 0.50
CA PRO A 541 10.12 12.30 -0.75
C PRO A 541 9.38 11.83 -2.01
N VAL A 542 8.24 11.13 -1.83
CA VAL A 542 7.38 10.61 -2.89
C VAL A 542 5.92 10.90 -2.55
N SER A 543 5.09 11.00 -3.57
CA SER A 543 3.66 11.26 -3.47
C SER A 543 2.87 10.18 -4.22
N THR A 544 1.54 10.25 -4.09
CA THR A 544 0.61 9.40 -4.85
C THR A 544 -0.40 10.24 -5.61
N ALA A 545 -0.69 9.87 -6.85
CA ALA A 545 -1.74 10.52 -7.65
C ALA A 545 -3.13 9.99 -7.25
N LEU A 546 -3.63 10.42 -6.08
CA LEU A 546 -5.01 10.19 -5.67
C LEU A 546 -5.86 11.42 -6.00
N PRO A 547 -7.02 11.27 -6.64
CA PRO A 547 -7.91 12.40 -6.91
C PRO A 547 -8.50 12.96 -5.60
N ASP A 548 -8.12 14.18 -5.23
CA ASP A 548 -8.67 14.90 -4.07
C ASP A 548 -9.94 15.70 -4.42
N VAL A 549 -10.93 15.05 -5.05
CA VAL A 549 -12.09 15.72 -5.68
C VAL A 549 -13.33 15.78 -4.76
N GLY A 550 -13.35 15.03 -3.65
CA GLY A 550 -14.51 14.95 -2.74
C GLY A 550 -14.66 16.13 -1.76
N ASP A 551 -15.86 16.36 -1.23
CA ASP A 551 -16.09 17.28 -0.09
C ASP A 551 -15.31 16.78 1.15
N PRO A 552 -14.63 17.66 1.94
CA PRO A 552 -14.01 17.31 3.22
C PRO A 552 -14.85 16.45 4.18
N ASP A 553 -16.18 16.56 4.14
CA ASP A 553 -17.10 15.78 4.97
C ASP A 553 -17.79 14.62 4.23
N ALA A 554 -17.56 14.42 2.92
CA ALA A 554 -18.19 13.34 2.16
C ALA A 554 -17.62 11.98 2.59
N GLU A 555 -18.42 11.14 3.22
CA GLU A 555 -17.99 9.80 3.64
C GLU A 555 -17.83 8.84 2.46
N GLU A 556 -16.91 7.88 2.60
CA GLU A 556 -16.77 6.78 1.66
C GLU A 556 -18.01 5.87 1.72
N GLN A 557 -18.57 5.59 0.55
CA GLN A 557 -19.80 4.80 0.40
C GLN A 557 -19.56 3.46 -0.31
N ASP A 558 -18.40 3.27 -0.96
CA ASP A 558 -18.08 2.04 -1.66
C ASP A 558 -17.81 0.89 -0.67
N GLU A 559 -18.77 -0.03 -0.56
CA GLU A 559 -18.70 -1.21 0.31
C GLU A 559 -17.46 -2.08 0.06
N SER A 560 -16.94 -2.12 -1.16
CA SER A 560 -15.74 -2.88 -1.49
C SER A 560 -14.47 -2.31 -0.84
N THR A 561 -14.47 -1.00 -0.56
CA THR A 561 -13.36 -0.30 0.10
C THR A 561 -13.51 -0.21 1.61
N LEU A 562 -14.75 -0.30 2.13
CA LEU A 562 -15.08 -0.11 3.54
C LEU A 562 -14.68 -1.30 4.44
N GLY A 563 -13.97 -2.29 3.89
CA GLY A 563 -13.59 -3.51 4.58
C GLY A 563 -14.80 -4.42 4.83
N ARG A 564 -14.53 -5.64 5.30
CA ARG A 564 -15.59 -6.64 5.55
C ARG A 564 -16.60 -6.10 6.57
N PRO A 565 -17.91 -6.26 6.36
CA PRO A 565 -18.83 -6.38 7.48
C PRO A 565 -18.34 -7.59 8.29
N GLU A 566 -17.89 -7.36 9.53
CA GLU A 566 -17.83 -8.48 10.47
C GLU A 566 -19.28 -8.91 10.72
N ALA A 567 -19.51 -10.22 10.79
CA ALA A 567 -20.78 -10.73 11.26
C ALA A 567 -21.00 -10.12 12.66
N ASP A 568 -22.14 -9.47 12.86
CA ASP A 568 -22.57 -9.10 14.20
C ASP A 568 -22.74 -10.42 14.97
N ASP A 569 -21.80 -10.73 15.87
CA ASP A 569 -21.87 -11.92 16.75
C ASP A 569 -23.06 -11.88 17.75
N ASP A 570 -24.03 -10.97 17.56
CA ASP A 570 -25.18 -10.75 18.44
C ASP A 570 -26.54 -10.86 17.71
N ASP A 571 -26.61 -11.36 16.47
CA ASP A 571 -27.90 -11.79 15.86
C ASP A 571 -28.43 -13.12 16.46
N ALA A 572 -27.88 -13.56 17.59
CA ALA A 572 -28.59 -14.48 18.46
C ALA A 572 -29.74 -13.72 19.13
N GLU A 573 -30.93 -13.79 18.53
CA GLU A 573 -32.18 -13.49 19.23
C GLU A 573 -32.11 -14.11 20.64
N PRO A 574 -32.43 -13.37 21.71
CA PRO A 574 -32.58 -14.01 23.01
C PRO A 574 -33.70 -15.03 22.84
N GLU A 575 -33.36 -16.32 22.98
CA GLU A 575 -34.35 -17.38 23.17
C GLU A 575 -35.33 -16.87 24.22
N GLY A 576 -36.55 -16.59 23.78
CA GLY A 576 -37.59 -16.13 24.68
C GLY A 576 -37.80 -17.21 25.73
N ASP A 577 -37.65 -16.83 26.99
CA ASP A 577 -38.21 -17.57 28.11
C ASP A 577 -39.74 -17.63 27.92
N GLY A 578 -40.16 -18.68 27.21
CA GLY A 578 -41.54 -19.04 26.95
C GLY A 578 -41.99 -20.12 27.92
N LYS A 579 -42.32 -19.70 29.14
CA LYS A 579 -43.16 -20.37 30.16
C LYS A 579 -42.76 -21.76 30.69
#